data_AF-A0A9J7A9N1-F1
#
_entry.id   AF-A0A9J7A9N1-F1
#
_cell.length_a   1.000
_cell.length_b   1.000
_cell.length_c   1.000
_cell.angle_alpha   90.00
_cell.angle_beta   90.00
_cell.angle_gamma   90.00
#
_symmetry.space_group_name_H-M   'P 1'
#
loop_
_entity.id
_entity.type
_entity.pdbx_description
1 polymer ?
#
loop_
_entity_poly.entity_id
_entity_poly.type
_entity_poly.pdbx_seq_one_letter_code
_entity_poly.pdbx_strand_id
1 'polypeptide(L)' 'MRYIPVPPPTEVKTCSRCSLQSPADAEQCIHCAQLSDPELHQYLEKHQRRLQAGANLGRYFALAAAVILVLMAMLLF' A
#
# COMPACT_ATOMS: atom_id res chain seq x y z
N MET A 1 14.42 -20.66 -1.23
CA MET A 1 13.51 -20.22 -0.15
C MET A 1 12.09 -20.52 -0.60
N ARG A 2 11.38 -21.43 0.08
CA ARG A 2 10.00 -21.78 -0.29
C ARG A 2 9.06 -20.74 0.33
N TYR A 3 8.28 -20.07 -0.50
CA TYR A 3 7.19 -19.22 -0.01
C TYR A 3 6.08 -20.12 0.52
N ILE A 4 5.81 -20.05 1.82
CA ILE A 4 4.67 -20.73 2.45
C ILE A 4 3.58 -19.67 2.57
N PRO A 5 2.45 -19.80 1.84
CA PRO A 5 1.35 -18.87 1.99
C PRO A 5 0.76 -19.02 3.39
N VAL A 6 0.92 -17.99 4.21
CA VAL A 6 0.25 -17.90 5.52
C VAL A 6 -1.22 -17.54 5.25
N PRO A 7 -2.19 -18.31 5.77
CA PRO A 7 -3.60 -17.96 5.62
C PRO A 7 -3.85 -16.56 6.20
N PRO A 8 -4.73 -15.75 5.59
CA PRO A 8 -5.03 -14.42 6.11
C PRO A 8 -5.56 -14.54 7.55
N PRO A 9 -5.06 -13.72 8.49
CA PRO A 9 -5.50 -13.79 9.88
C PRO A 9 -6.99 -13.47 9.98
N THR A 10 -7.72 -14.23 10.80
CA THR A 10 -9.17 -14.06 11.01
C THR A 10 -9.49 -12.77 11.80
N GLU A 11 -8.55 -12.32 12.62
CA GLU A 11 -8.61 -11.07 13.35
C GLU A 11 -7.33 -10.26 13.13
N VAL A 12 -7.50 -8.97 12.87
CA VAL A 12 -6.39 -8.03 12.68
C VAL A 12 -6.47 -6.93 13.73
N LYS A 13 -5.31 -6.51 14.23
CA LYS A 13 -5.17 -5.37 15.14
C LYS A 13 -4.26 -4.32 14.53
N THR A 14 -4.55 -3.05 14.78
CA THR A 14 -3.70 -1.94 14.38
C THR A 14 -2.53 -1.83 15.35
N CYS A 15 -1.30 -1.85 14.84
CA CYS A 15 -0.11 -1.66 15.66
C CYS A 15 0.01 -0.20 16.12
N SER A 16 0.30 0.04 17.39
CA SER A 16 0.50 1.39 17.94
C SER A 16 1.79 2.08 17.47
N ARG A 17 2.85 1.32 17.14
CA ARG A 17 4.14 1.86 16.69
C ARG A 17 4.15 2.24 15.21
N CYS A 18 3.71 1.32 14.35
CA CYS A 18 3.80 1.51 12.90
C CYS A 18 2.46 1.86 12.25
N SER A 19 1.33 1.82 12.98
CA SER A 19 -0.04 2.06 12.48
C SER A 19 -0.52 1.11 11.36
N LEU A 20 0.24 0.06 11.04
CA LEU A 20 -0.17 -0.98 10.09
C LEU A 20 -1.01 -2.06 10.77
N GLN A 21 -1.85 -2.73 9.96
CA GLN A 21 -2.63 -3.89 10.39
C GLN A 21 -1.70 -5.10 10.55
N SER A 22 -1.79 -5.76 11.69
CA SER A 22 -1.01 -6.95 12.04
C SER A 22 -1.98 -8.04 12.53
N PRO A 23 -1.63 -9.33 12.39
CA PRO A 23 -2.43 -10.42 12.96
C PRO A 23 -2.67 -10.18 14.46
N ALA A 24 -3.91 -10.36 14.92
CA ALA A 24 -4.27 -10.13 16.32
C ALA A 24 -3.61 -11.14 17.27
N ASP A 25 -3.44 -12.38 16.80
CA ASP A 25 -2.78 -13.51 17.45
C ASP A 25 -1.25 -13.35 17.57
N ALA A 26 -0.63 -12.47 16.78
CA ALA A 26 0.79 -12.20 16.90
C ALA A 26 1.10 -11.44 18.20
N GLU A 27 1.94 -12.02 19.07
CA GLU A 27 2.40 -11.34 20.30
C GLU A 27 3.12 -10.03 20.02
N GLN A 28 3.82 -9.97 18.88
CA GLN A 28 4.60 -8.81 18.45
C GLN A 28 4.22 -8.41 17.03
N CYS A 29 4.38 -7.13 16.69
CA CYS A 29 4.08 -6.67 15.34
C CYS A 29 5.05 -7.26 14.31
N ILE A 30 4.54 -8.00 13.33
CA ILE A 30 5.35 -8.64 12.29
C ILE A 30 6.10 -7.64 11.38
N HIS A 31 5.75 -6.35 11.44
CA HIS A 31 6.30 -5.29 10.59
C HIS A 31 7.44 -4.52 11.26
N CYS A 32 7.36 -4.31 12.57
CA CYS A 32 8.24 -3.39 13.29
C CYS A 32 8.82 -3.93 14.60
N ALA A 33 8.47 -5.15 15.02
CA ALA A 33 8.96 -5.71 16.28
C ALA A 33 10.50 -5.80 16.33
N GLN A 34 11.12 -6.06 15.19
CA GLN A 34 12.58 -6.17 15.06
C GLN A 34 13.28 -4.86 14.67
N LEU A 35 12.52 -3.77 14.47
CA LEU A 35 13.08 -2.49 14.03
C LEU A 35 13.25 -1.55 15.22
N SER A 36 14.45 -0.97 15.29
CA SER A 36 14.70 0.22 16.09
C SER A 36 13.91 1.42 15.55
N ASP A 37 13.71 2.46 16.37
CA ASP A 37 12.97 3.65 15.94
C ASP A 37 13.53 4.35 14.68
N PRO A 38 14.86 4.50 14.48
CA PRO A 38 15.37 5.07 13.23
C PRO A 38 15.11 4.18 12.01
N GLU A 39 15.20 2.85 12.16
CA GLU A 39 14.89 1.90 11.08
C GLU A 39 13.39 1.89 10.77
N LEU A 40 12.55 2.04 11.79
CA LEU A 40 11.10 2.13 11.64
C LEU A 40 10.71 3.36 10.82
N HIS A 41 11.33 4.51 11.08
CA HIS A 41 11.10 5.72 10.29
C HIS A 41 11.44 5.52 8.81
N GLN A 42 12.60 4.94 8.52
CA GLN A 42 13.00 4.65 7.13
C GLN A 42 12.06 3.65 6.45
N TYR A 43 11.61 2.64 7.20
CA TYR A 43 10.64 1.66 6.70
C TYR A 43 9.30 2.33 6.33
N LEU A 44 8.76 3.18 7.21
CA LEU A 44 7.50 3.89 6.98
C LEU A 44 7.60 4.83 5.78
N GLU A 45 8.68 5.61 5.66
CA GLU A 45 8.89 6.47 4.49
C GLU A 45 8.93 5.67 3.18
N LYS A 46 9.64 4.54 3.17
CA LYS A 46 9.73 3.67 2.00
C LYS A 46 8.36 3.05 1.66
N HIS A 47 7.61 2.65 2.68
CA HIS A 47 6.26 2.12 2.52
C HIS A 47 5.32 3.17 1.92
N GLN A 48 5.36 4.40 2.44
CA GLN A 48 4.54 5.51 1.95
C GLN A 48 4.91 5.90 0.51
N ARG A 49 6.19 5.92 0.16
CA ARG A 49 6.63 6.15 -1.23
C ARG A 49 6.09 5.09 -2.19
N ARG A 50 6.02 3.82 -1.79
CA ARG A 50 5.43 2.76 -2.63
C ARG A 50 3.93 2.96 -2.86
N LEU A 51 3.20 3.36 -1.82
CA LEU A 51 1.77 3.68 -1.94
C LEU A 51 1.53 4.88 -2.86
N GLN A 52 2.34 5.94 -2.71
CA GLN A 52 2.26 7.13 -3.56
C GLN A 52 2.63 6.85 -5.02
N ALA A 53 3.61 5.98 -5.27
CA ALA A 53 3.98 5.58 -6.63
C ALA A 53 2.81 4.93 -7.37
N GLY A 54 2.03 4.07 -6.69
CA GLY A 54 0.80 3.49 -7.24
C GLY A 54 -0.30 4.53 -7.50
N ALA A 55 -0.50 5.48 -6.59
CA ALA A 55 -1.50 6.53 -6.74
C ALA A 55 -1.25 7.45 -7.94
N ASN A 56 0.03 7.74 -8.24
CA ASN A 56 0.41 8.56 -9.40
C ASN A 56 0.07 7.87 -10.72
N LEU A 57 0.25 6.54 -10.82
CA LEU A 57 -0.13 5.78 -12.02
C LEU A 57 -1.63 5.90 -12.32
N GLY A 58 -2.49 5.76 -11.30
CA GLY A 58 -3.94 5.90 -11.46
C GLY A 58 -4.35 7.27 -12.01
N ARG A 59 -3.69 8.35 -11.56
CA ARG A 59 -3.93 9.71 -12.07
C ARG A 59 -3.57 9.85 -13.55
N TYR A 60 -2.46 9.28 -13.99
CA TYR A 60 -2.07 9.32 -15.41
C TYR A 60 -3.07 8.56 -16.29
N PHE A 61 -3.52 7.39 -15.86
CA PHE A 61 -4.55 6.63 -16.59
C PHE A 61 -5.89 7.37 -16.65
N ALA A 62 -6.30 8.00 -15.55
CA ALA A 62 -7.53 8.79 -15.53
C ALA A 62 -7.46 10.00 -16.49
N LEU A 63 -6.32 10.70 -16.53
CA LEU A 63 -6.09 11.78 -17.48
C LEU A 63 -6.11 11.28 -18.93
N ALA A 64 -5.42 10.18 -19.23
CA ALA A 64 -5.41 9.58 -20.56
C ALA A 64 -6.83 9.17 -21.00
N ALA A 65 -7.60 8.54 -20.11
CA ALA A 65 -8.98 8.15 -20.37
C ALA A 65 -9.87 9.39 -20.65
N ALA A 66 -9.72 10.47 -19.88
CA ALA A 66 -10.45 11.71 -20.10
C ALA A 66 -10.16 12.32 -21.48
N VAL A 67 -8.88 12.36 -21.89
CA VAL A 67 -8.48 12.85 -23.22
C VAL A 67 -9.12 12.02 -24.33
N ILE A 68 -9.07 10.69 -24.22
CA ILE A 68 -9.69 9.79 -25.21
C ILE A 68 -11.20 10.03 -25.30
N LEU A 69 -11.87 10.19 -24.16
CA LEU A 69 -13.31 10.44 -24.11
C LEU A 69 -13.68 11.76 -24.81
N VAL A 70 -12.93 12.84 -24.58
CA VAL A 70 -13.14 14.12 -25.27
C VAL A 70 -12.93 13.98 -26.77
N LEU A 71 -11.86 13.28 -27.20
CA LEU A 71 -11.60 13.05 -28.63
C LEU A 71 -12.72 12.25 -29.30
N MET A 72 -13.22 11.20 -28.65
CA MET A 72 -14.35 10.43 -29.16
C MET A 72 -15.62 11.27 -29.23
N ALA A 73 -15.89 12.10 -28.23
CA ALA A 73 -17.05 12.98 -28.23
C ALA A 73 -17.00 14.01 -29.37
N MET A 74 -15.82 14.56 -29.67
CA MET A 74 -15.63 15.45 -30.82
C MET A 74 -15.81 14.76 -32.17
N LEU A 75 -15.41 13.49 -32.31
CA LEU A 75 -15.57 12.75 -33.57
C LEU A 75 -17.02 12.27 -33.79
N LEU A 76 -17.81 12.17 -32.74
CA LEU A 76 -19.20 11.72 -32.79
C LEU A 76 -20.20 12.86 -33.12
N PHE A 77 -19.75 14.11 -33.03
CA PHE A 77 -20.55 15.33 -33.21
C PHE A 77 -20.18 16.02 -34.52
#